data_AF-A0A914Z3B7-F1
#
_entry.id   AF-A0A914Z3B7-F1
#
_cell.length_a   1.000
_cell.length_b   1.000
_cell.length_c   1.000
_cell.angle_alpha   90.00
_cell.angle_beta   90.00
_cell.angle_gamma   90.00
#
_symmetry.space_group_name_H-M   'P 1'
#
loop_
_entity.id
_entity.type
_entity.pdbx_description
1 polymer ?
#
loop_
_entity_poly.entity_id
_entity_poly.type
_entity_poly.pdbx_seq_one_letter_code
_entity_poly.pdbx_strand_id
1 'polypeptide(L)'
;MFLAIEGPNEEYEIRKQIEEREKLLEDTAYKLNTVKAMTPLQAYNHTVKTLDEYRENLGVKNPSLNNTQWTFWGSIYYSMTVYTTIGYGNIATQTTIGRVLTILYAFIGIPVALISLIALGGLFARLCMLLWSFMTRGSGVVSKDLEKKVIDNFYNKLFISYL
;
A
#
# COMPACT_ATOMS: atom_id res chain seq x y z
N MET A 1 -0.55 -6.45 -13.46
CA MET A 1 0.13 -7.72 -13.19
C MET A 1 -0.27 -8.30 -11.84
N PHE A 2 0.10 -7.69 -10.71
CA PHE A 2 -0.26 -8.22 -9.38
C PHE A 2 -1.76 -8.37 -9.13
N LEU A 3 -2.58 -7.39 -9.57
CA LEU A 3 -4.05 -7.50 -9.52
C LEU A 3 -4.58 -8.77 -10.19
N ALA A 4 -4.05 -9.13 -11.36
CA ALA A 4 -4.53 -10.28 -12.13
C ALA A 4 -4.17 -11.63 -11.47
N ILE A 5 -3.08 -11.65 -10.69
CA ILE A 5 -2.56 -12.86 -10.06
C ILE A 5 -3.16 -13.03 -8.66
N GLU A 6 -3.23 -11.96 -7.88
CA GLU A 6 -3.65 -12.00 -6.48
C GLU A 6 -5.15 -11.70 -6.30
N GLY A 7 -5.77 -10.95 -7.22
CA GLY A 7 -7.18 -10.57 -7.12
C GLY A 7 -8.12 -11.78 -6.99
N PRO A 8 -8.04 -12.79 -7.88
CA PRO A 8 -8.87 -13.99 -7.78
C PRO A 8 -8.61 -14.79 -6.49
N ASN A 9 -7.36 -14.81 -6.01
CA ASN A 9 -6.98 -15.51 -4.79
C ASN A 9 -7.54 -14.82 -3.54
N GLU A 10 -7.45 -13.49 -3.47
CA GLU A 10 -8.07 -12.71 -2.38
C GLU A 10 -9.58 -12.90 -2.35
N GLU A 11 -10.24 -12.88 -3.52
CA GLU A 11 -11.68 -13.09 -3.61
C GLU A 11 -12.09 -14.47 -3.10
N TYR A 12 -11.34 -15.51 -3.46
CA TYR A 12 -11.54 -16.87 -2.99
C TYR A 12 -11.41 -16.98 -1.46
N GLU A 13 -10.35 -16.42 -0.88
CA GLU A 13 -10.12 -16.46 0.57
C GLU A 13 -11.22 -15.70 1.34
N ILE A 14 -11.65 -14.53 0.84
CA ILE A 14 -12.76 -13.78 1.46
C ILE A 14 -14.05 -14.60 1.43
N ARG A 15 -14.36 -15.26 0.31
CA ARG A 15 -15.56 -16.11 0.21
C ARG A 15 -15.52 -17.26 1.18
N LYS A 16 -14.37 -17.93 1.28
CA LYS A 16 -14.14 -19.01 2.22
C LYS A 16 -14.30 -18.55 3.67
N GLN A 17 -13.75 -17.39 4.01
CA GLN A 17 -13.90 -16.78 5.34
C GLN A 17 -15.36 -16.45 5.67
N ILE A 18 -16.12 -15.94 4.71
CA ILE A 18 -17.56 -15.66 4.89
C ILE A 18 -18.31 -16.97 5.17
N GLU A 19 -18.05 -18.02 4.39
CA GLU A 19 -18.69 -19.34 4.55
C GLU A 19 -18.33 -20.00 5.90
N GLU A 20 -17.06 -19.98 6.29
CA GLU A 20 -16.60 -20.49 7.59
C GLU A 20 -17.25 -19.73 8.75
N ARG A 21 -17.37 -18.41 8.62
CA ARG A 21 -18.04 -17.56 9.62
C ARG A 21 -19.52 -17.88 9.72
N GLU A 22 -20.23 -18.08 8.60
CA GLU A 22 -21.63 -18.48 8.60
C GLU A 22 -21.83 -19.83 9.31
N LYS A 23 -20.98 -20.82 9.04
CA LYS A 23 -21.00 -22.11 9.76
C LYS A 23 -20.77 -21.96 11.26
N LEU A 24 -19.83 -21.11 11.67
CA LEU A 24 -19.56 -20.85 13.08
C LEU A 24 -20.73 -20.15 13.78
N LEU A 25 -21.41 -19.23 13.09
CA LEU A 25 -22.62 -18.57 13.61
C LEU A 25 -23.75 -19.57 13.81
N GLU A 26 -23.99 -20.44 12.85
CA GLU A 26 -25.03 -21.47 12.93
C GLU A 26 -24.77 -22.45 14.08
N ASP A 27 -23.54 -22.96 14.21
CA ASP A 27 -23.15 -23.86 15.30
C ASP A 27 -23.30 -23.17 16.67
N THR A 28 -22.88 -21.90 16.77
CA THR A 28 -23.01 -21.12 18.01
C THR A 28 -24.48 -20.87 18.35
N ALA A 29 -25.30 -20.49 17.36
CA ALA A 29 -26.72 -20.26 17.54
C ALA A 29 -27.44 -21.55 17.97
N TYR A 30 -27.11 -22.69 17.37
CA TYR A 30 -27.64 -23.99 17.74
C TYR A 30 -27.29 -24.36 19.18
N LYS A 31 -26.00 -24.26 19.56
CA LYS A 31 -25.54 -24.53 20.93
C LYS A 31 -26.20 -23.61 21.95
N LEU A 32 -26.26 -22.30 21.69
CA LEU A 32 -26.92 -21.34 22.59
C LEU A 32 -28.42 -21.54 22.68
N ASN A 33 -29.08 -21.97 21.61
CA ASN A 33 -30.51 -22.26 21.63
C ASN A 33 -30.87 -23.34 22.65
N THR A 34 -30.02 -24.36 22.79
CA THR A 34 -30.22 -25.44 23.78
C THR A 34 -30.14 -24.94 25.23
N VAL A 35 -29.42 -23.85 25.48
CA VAL A 35 -29.27 -23.26 26.83
C VAL A 35 -30.38 -22.26 27.14
N LYS A 36 -30.80 -21.47 26.15
CA LYS A 36 -31.79 -20.38 26.33
C LYS A 36 -33.24 -20.76 26.02
N ALA A 37 -33.51 -21.98 25.52
CA ALA A 37 -34.84 -22.48 25.17
C ALA A 37 -35.67 -21.50 24.31
N MET A 38 -35.03 -20.87 23.33
CA MET A 38 -35.67 -19.95 22.38
C MET A 38 -36.15 -20.72 21.13
N THR A 39 -36.87 -20.03 20.24
CA THR A 39 -37.10 -20.59 18.90
C THR A 39 -35.80 -20.53 18.08
N PRO A 40 -35.53 -21.49 17.18
CA PRO A 40 -34.27 -21.53 16.42
C PRO A 40 -33.96 -20.24 15.65
N LEU A 41 -34.99 -19.63 15.05
CA LEU A 41 -34.85 -18.36 14.32
C LEU A 41 -34.54 -17.18 15.25
N GLN A 42 -35.16 -17.13 16.43
CA GLN A 42 -34.87 -16.08 17.42
C GLN A 42 -33.47 -16.26 18.02
N ALA A 43 -33.04 -17.49 18.28
CA ALA A 43 -31.70 -17.78 18.75
C ALA A 43 -30.63 -17.37 17.73
N TYR A 44 -30.87 -17.65 16.44
CA TYR A 44 -30.00 -17.20 15.35
C TYR A 44 -29.91 -15.66 15.30
N ASN A 45 -31.05 -14.98 15.18
CA ASN A 45 -31.09 -13.52 15.09
C ASN A 45 -30.47 -12.83 16.32
N HIS A 46 -30.72 -13.36 17.52
CA HIS A 46 -30.10 -12.86 18.75
C HIS A 46 -28.58 -13.08 18.74
N THR A 47 -28.13 -14.27 18.35
CA THR A 47 -26.70 -14.63 18.35
C THR A 47 -25.92 -13.77 17.36
N VAL A 48 -26.44 -13.58 16.15
CA VAL A 48 -25.85 -12.68 15.15
C VAL A 48 -25.73 -11.26 15.71
N LYS A 49 -26.82 -10.72 16.28
CA LYS A 49 -26.82 -9.36 16.85
C LYS A 49 -25.78 -9.19 17.97
N THR A 50 -25.76 -10.11 18.95
CA THR A 50 -24.81 -10.03 20.07
C THR A 50 -23.36 -10.16 19.60
N LEU A 51 -23.08 -11.05 18.65
CA LEU A 51 -21.73 -11.22 18.12
C LEU A 51 -21.30 -10.02 17.29
N ASP A 52 -22.19 -9.43 16.49
CA ASP A 52 -21.88 -8.21 15.75
C ASP A 52 -21.59 -7.04 16.70
N GLU A 53 -22.38 -6.84 17.76
CA GLU A 53 -22.11 -5.83 18.80
C GLU A 53 -20.75 -6.06 19.50
N TYR A 54 -20.46 -7.30 19.91
CA TYR A 54 -19.19 -7.62 20.55
C TYR A 54 -17.99 -7.38 19.63
N ARG A 55 -18.14 -7.76 18.35
CA ARG A 55 -17.11 -7.60 17.31
C ARG A 55 -16.85 -6.14 16.98
N GLU A 56 -17.90 -5.31 16.91
CA GLU A 56 -17.78 -3.86 16.70
C GLU A 56 -17.07 -3.18 17.88
N ASN A 57 -17.39 -3.57 19.11
CA ASN A 57 -16.69 -3.09 20.30
C ASN A 57 -15.19 -3.46 20.31
N LEU A 58 -14.81 -4.55 19.62
CA LEU A 58 -13.41 -4.95 19.43
C LEU A 58 -12.75 -4.31 18.19
N GLY A 59 -13.49 -3.54 17.38
CA GLY A 59 -12.96 -2.89 16.18
C GLY A 59 -12.62 -3.85 15.03
N VAL A 60 -13.10 -5.09 15.08
CA VAL A 60 -12.89 -6.08 14.01
C VAL A 60 -13.83 -5.75 12.85
N LYS A 61 -13.38 -5.86 11.59
CA LYS A 61 -14.21 -5.64 10.38
C LYS A 61 -14.69 -6.96 9.77
N ASN A 62 -15.85 -6.95 9.12
CA ASN A 62 -16.38 -8.14 8.46
C ASN A 62 -15.63 -8.37 7.14
N PRO A 63 -15.27 -9.63 6.82
CA PRO A 63 -14.76 -9.96 5.50
C PRO A 63 -15.84 -9.60 4.48
N SER A 64 -15.46 -8.81 3.48
CA SER A 64 -16.40 -8.33 2.47
C SER A 64 -15.70 -8.15 1.14
N LEU A 65 -16.37 -8.62 0.08
CA LEU A 65 -15.88 -8.56 -1.30
C LEU A 65 -15.74 -7.12 -1.82
N ASN A 66 -16.48 -6.18 -1.21
CA ASN A 66 -16.40 -4.76 -1.56
C ASN A 66 -15.15 -4.07 -1.00
N ASN A 67 -14.42 -4.69 -0.06
CA ASN A 67 -13.25 -4.12 0.60
C ASN A 67 -11.96 -4.89 0.25
N THR A 68 -11.86 -5.39 -0.97
CA THR A 68 -10.66 -6.05 -1.49
C THR A 68 -9.49 -5.06 -1.56
N GLN A 69 -8.31 -5.52 -1.15
CA GLN A 69 -7.08 -4.72 -1.19
C GLN A 69 -6.51 -4.69 -2.61
N TRP A 70 -6.70 -5.78 -3.38
CA TRP A 70 -6.29 -5.88 -4.77
C TRP A 70 -7.31 -5.21 -5.68
N THR A 71 -7.22 -3.88 -5.75
CA THR A 71 -7.84 -3.05 -6.80
C THR A 71 -6.79 -2.56 -7.79
N PHE A 72 -7.19 -1.90 -8.87
CA PHE A 72 -6.25 -1.26 -9.79
C PHE A 72 -5.29 -0.32 -9.05
N TRP A 73 -5.83 0.59 -8.24
CA TRP A 73 -5.06 1.52 -7.43
C TRP A 73 -4.26 0.82 -6.32
N GLY A 74 -4.84 -0.19 -5.67
CA GLY A 74 -4.13 -1.00 -4.67
C GLY A 74 -2.90 -1.69 -5.26
N SER A 75 -2.99 -2.20 -6.49
CA SER A 75 -1.87 -2.86 -7.17
C SER A 75 -0.77 -1.88 -7.60
N ILE A 76 -1.14 -0.65 -8.01
CA ILE A 76 -0.17 0.42 -8.30
C ILE A 76 0.52 0.86 -7.02
N TYR A 77 -0.25 1.10 -5.95
CA TYR A 77 0.27 1.44 -4.63
C TYR A 77 1.27 0.38 -4.14
N TYR A 78 0.89 -0.90 -4.18
CA TYR A 78 1.80 -2.00 -3.86
C TYR A 78 3.09 -1.93 -4.69
N SER A 79 2.98 -1.80 -6.01
CA SER A 79 4.13 -1.73 -6.91
C SER A 79 5.05 -0.54 -6.56
N MET A 80 4.49 0.63 -6.26
CA MET A 80 5.25 1.80 -5.83
C MET A 80 5.96 1.57 -4.49
N THR A 81 5.31 0.93 -3.51
CA THR A 81 5.94 0.64 -2.20
C THR A 81 7.09 -0.35 -2.31
N VAL A 82 7.00 -1.31 -3.25
CA VAL A 82 8.11 -2.24 -3.55
C VAL A 82 9.23 -1.50 -4.28
N TYR A 83 8.89 -0.69 -5.29
CA TYR A 83 9.86 0.10 -6.06
C TYR A 83 10.66 1.07 -5.19
N THR A 84 9.97 1.77 -4.30
CA THR A 84 10.59 2.72 -3.35
C THR A 84 11.22 2.04 -2.14
N THR A 85 11.13 0.71 -2.03
CA THR A 85 11.62 -0.09 -0.89
C THR A 85 11.01 0.28 0.46
N ILE A 86 9.88 1.00 0.49
CA ILE A 86 9.18 1.35 1.73
C ILE A 86 8.54 0.12 2.37
N GLY A 87 7.82 -0.67 1.56
CA GLY A 87 7.30 -1.98 1.96
C GLY A 87 6.43 -1.99 3.23
N TYR A 88 5.38 -1.16 3.34
CA TYR A 88 4.52 -1.09 4.53
C TYR A 88 3.89 -2.44 4.96
N GLY A 89 3.71 -3.37 4.02
CA GLY A 89 3.15 -4.70 4.32
C GLY A 89 1.62 -4.74 4.50
N ASN A 90 0.91 -3.62 4.40
CA ASN A 90 -0.56 -3.59 4.46
C ASN A 90 -1.22 -4.36 3.30
N ILE A 91 -0.60 -4.33 2.12
CA ILE A 91 -0.99 -5.14 0.96
C ILE A 91 0.23 -5.97 0.60
N ALA A 92 0.08 -7.29 0.54
CA ALA A 92 1.17 -8.21 0.22
C ALA A 92 0.66 -9.38 -0.62
N THR A 93 1.49 -9.86 -1.53
CA THR A 93 1.21 -11.05 -2.35
C THR A 93 1.19 -12.29 -1.48
N GLN A 94 0.05 -13.00 -1.47
CA GLN A 94 -0.08 -14.23 -0.70
C GLN A 94 0.32 -15.45 -1.52
N THR A 95 0.13 -15.40 -2.84
CA THR A 95 0.45 -16.53 -3.73
C THR A 95 1.95 -16.71 -3.93
N THR A 96 2.39 -17.96 -4.13
CA THR A 96 3.80 -18.28 -4.42
C THR A 96 4.29 -17.56 -5.68
N ILE A 97 3.45 -17.49 -6.72
CA ILE A 97 3.77 -16.82 -7.98
C ILE A 97 3.93 -15.32 -7.76
N GLY A 98 2.99 -14.68 -7.05
CA GLY A 98 3.07 -13.26 -6.70
C GLY A 98 4.35 -12.92 -5.95
N ARG A 99 4.76 -13.74 -4.98
CA ARG A 99 6.02 -13.54 -4.22
C ARG A 99 7.26 -13.60 -5.11
N VAL A 100 7.35 -14.60 -6.00
CA VAL A 100 8.48 -14.71 -6.93
C VAL A 100 8.56 -13.49 -7.85
N LEU A 101 7.41 -13.04 -8.37
CA LEU A 101 7.34 -11.85 -9.21
C LEU A 101 7.73 -10.57 -8.47
N THR A 102 7.34 -10.44 -7.20
CA THR A 102 7.78 -9.34 -6.34
C THR A 102 9.29 -9.32 -6.16
N ILE A 103 9.93 -10.49 -5.96
CA ILE A 103 11.39 -10.59 -5.84
C ILE A 103 12.09 -10.13 -7.13
N LEU A 104 11.62 -10.62 -8.29
CA LEU A 104 12.17 -10.22 -9.59
C LEU A 104 11.97 -8.73 -9.86
N TYR A 105 10.79 -8.21 -9.52
CA TYR A 105 10.47 -6.79 -9.64
C TYR A 105 11.36 -5.93 -8.72
N ALA A 106 11.61 -6.36 -7.48
CA ALA A 106 12.49 -5.66 -6.56
C ALA A 106 13.94 -5.64 -7.03
N PHE A 107 14.44 -6.75 -7.59
CA PHE A 107 15.83 -6.83 -8.08
C PHE A 107 16.13 -5.81 -9.18
N ILE A 108 15.17 -5.58 -10.09
CA ILE A 108 15.28 -4.57 -11.14
C ILE A 108 14.90 -3.18 -10.62
N GLY A 109 13.89 -3.12 -9.75
CA GLY A 109 13.34 -1.89 -9.20
C GLY A 109 14.34 -1.11 -8.35
N ILE A 110 15.12 -1.78 -7.50
CA ILE A 110 16.07 -1.13 -6.57
C ILE A 110 17.15 -0.32 -7.33
N PRO A 111 17.90 -0.87 -8.30
CA PRO A 111 18.85 -0.09 -9.08
C PRO A 111 18.20 1.10 -9.81
N VAL A 112 17.04 0.88 -10.42
CA VAL A 112 16.32 1.93 -11.16
C VAL A 112 15.81 3.02 -10.21
N ALA A 113 15.35 2.65 -9.02
CA ALA A 113 14.91 3.58 -7.98
C ALA A 113 16.05 4.47 -7.49
N LEU A 114 17.25 3.92 -7.30
CA LEU A 114 18.43 4.70 -6.90
C LEU A 114 18.83 5.72 -7.98
N ILE A 115 18.88 5.30 -9.25
CA ILE A 115 19.19 6.21 -10.37
C ILE A 115 18.11 7.29 -10.48
N SER A 116 16.84 6.91 -10.38
CA SER A 116 15.71 7.84 -10.40
C SER A 116 15.79 8.84 -9.25
N LEU A 117 16.15 8.40 -8.05
CA LEU A 117 16.29 9.27 -6.88
C LEU A 117 17.38 10.32 -7.09
N ILE A 118 18.51 9.94 -7.68
CA ILE A 118 19.60 10.90 -7.97
C ILE A 118 19.16 11.92 -9.02
N ALA A 119 18.50 11.48 -10.09
CA ALA A 119 17.97 12.37 -11.13
C ALA A 119 16.91 13.33 -10.58
N LEU A 120 15.95 12.81 -9.81
CA LEU A 120 14.90 13.60 -9.16
C LEU A 120 15.47 14.56 -8.12
N GLY A 121 16.45 14.13 -7.33
CA GLY A 121 17.16 14.98 -6.37
C GLY A 121 17.88 16.14 -7.06
N GLY A 122 18.51 15.89 -8.21
CA GLY A 122 19.13 16.93 -9.03
C GLY A 122 18.11 17.93 -9.59
N LEU A 123 16.97 17.45 -10.09
CA LEU A 123 15.87 18.31 -10.55
C LEU A 123 15.32 19.15 -9.39
N PHE A 124 15.08 18.53 -8.24
CA PHE A 124 14.59 19.21 -7.04
C PHE A 124 15.53 20.31 -6.59
N ALA A 125 16.85 20.03 -6.54
CA ALA A 125 17.85 21.05 -6.21
C ALA A 125 17.84 22.23 -7.19
N ARG A 126 17.66 21.98 -8.49
CA ARG A 126 17.52 23.05 -9.49
C ARG A 126 16.26 23.88 -9.25
N LEU A 127 15.13 23.24 -8.96
CA LEU A 127 13.89 23.95 -8.63
C LEU A 127 14.08 24.81 -7.38
N CYS A 128 14.73 24.30 -6.33
CA CYS A 128 15.07 25.09 -5.14
C CYS A 128 15.98 26.27 -5.47
N MET A 129 17.01 26.08 -6.31
CA MET A 129 17.88 27.17 -6.75
C MET A 129 17.13 28.20 -7.60
N LEU A 130 16.19 27.77 -8.45
CA LEU A 130 15.34 28.68 -9.22
C LEU A 130 14.41 29.49 -8.32
N LEU A 131 13.81 28.85 -7.31
CA LEU A 131 12.98 29.53 -6.31
C LEU A 131 13.82 30.51 -5.48
N TRP A 132 15.04 30.12 -5.09
CA TRP A 132 15.98 31.00 -4.40
C TRP A 132 16.42 32.19 -5.27
N SER A 133 16.76 31.95 -6.54
CA SER A 133 17.11 32.99 -7.51
C SER A 133 15.93 33.94 -7.75
N PHE A 134 14.71 33.43 -7.86
CA PHE A 134 13.50 34.25 -7.95
C PHE A 134 13.29 35.12 -6.70
N MET A 135 13.45 34.54 -5.51
CA MET A 135 13.32 35.26 -4.23
C MET A 135 14.39 36.35 -4.08
N THR A 136 15.65 36.01 -4.35
CA THR A 136 16.78 36.95 -4.27
C THR A 136 16.83 37.96 -5.41
N ARG A 137 16.19 37.71 -6.56
CA ARG A 137 15.98 38.74 -7.59
C ARG A 137 15.02 39.83 -7.13
N GLY A 138 14.08 39.52 -6.24
CA GLY A 138 13.25 40.51 -5.54
C GLY A 138 14.03 41.33 -4.49
N SER A 139 15.20 40.84 -4.06
CA SER A 139 16.10 41.50 -3.11
C SER A 139 17.47 41.69 -3.77
N GLY A 140 17.63 42.68 -4.64
CA GLY A 140 18.74 42.84 -5.61
C GLY A 140 20.20 42.78 -5.11
N VAL A 141 20.64 41.64 -4.55
CA VAL A 141 21.90 41.49 -3.80
C VAL A 141 22.74 40.28 -4.29
N VAL A 142 22.27 39.42 -5.21
CA VAL A 142 23.03 38.20 -5.62
C VAL A 142 23.73 38.36 -6.98
N SER A 143 25.04 38.09 -6.99
CA SER A 143 25.90 38.14 -8.19
C SER A 143 25.77 36.86 -9.04
N LYS A 144 25.62 37.05 -10.36
CA LYS A 144 25.39 35.97 -11.36
C LYS A 144 26.54 34.97 -11.49
N ASP A 145 27.73 35.34 -11.04
CA ASP A 145 28.94 34.50 -11.14
C ASP A 145 28.91 33.31 -10.18
N LEU A 146 28.22 33.44 -9.04
CA LEU A 146 28.09 32.36 -8.06
C LEU A 146 27.10 31.29 -8.54
N GLU A 147 26.01 31.71 -9.18
CA GLU A 147 24.97 30.82 -9.73
C GLU A 147 25.55 29.92 -10.83
N LYS A 148 26.31 30.48 -11.78
CA LYS A 148 27.01 29.69 -12.82
C LYS A 148 27.99 28.69 -12.24
N LYS A 149 28.80 29.11 -11.26
CA LYS A 149 29.84 28.24 -10.67
C LYS A 149 29.26 27.07 -9.88
N VAL A 150 28.12 27.26 -9.21
CA VAL A 150 27.41 26.18 -8.51
C VAL A 150 26.80 25.19 -9.51
N ILE A 151 26.16 25.69 -10.56
CA ILE A 151 25.53 24.87 -11.59
C ILE A 151 26.59 24.01 -12.33
N ASP A 152 27.66 24.63 -12.83
CA ASP A 152 28.70 23.93 -13.60
C ASP A 152 29.43 22.87 -12.76
N ASN A 153 29.67 23.15 -11.47
CA ASN A 153 30.30 22.19 -10.57
C ASN A 153 29.37 21.00 -10.29
N PHE A 154 28.06 21.21 -10.18
CA PHE A 154 27.09 20.14 -9.95
C PHE A 154 26.97 19.21 -11.18
N TYR A 155 26.94 19.76 -12.40
CA TYR A 155 26.90 18.95 -13.63
C TYR A 155 28.17 18.13 -13.86
N ASN A 156 29.35 18.73 -13.65
CA ASN A 156 30.62 18.02 -13.81
C ASN A 156 30.78 16.90 -12.78
N LYS A 157 30.29 17.09 -11.56
CA LYS A 157 30.37 16.06 -10.51
C LYS A 157 29.41 14.90 -10.73
N LEU A 158 28.25 15.15 -11.33
CA LEU A 158 27.33 14.08 -11.73
C LEU A 158 27.94 13.25 -12.87
N PHE A 159 28.45 13.88 -13.93
CA PHE A 159 28.95 13.17 -15.11
C PHE A 159 30.18 12.28 -14.84
N ILE A 160 31.08 12.72 -13.94
CA ILE A 160 32.29 11.97 -13.58
C ILE A 160 32.00 10.78 -12.66
N SER A 161 30.89 10.79 -11.90
CA SER A 161 30.57 9.70 -10.97
C SER A 161 29.85 8.51 -11.62
N TYR A 162 29.48 8.61 -12.90
CA TYR A 162 28.77 7.58 -13.68
C TYR A 162 29.63 6.97 -14.80
N LEU A 163 30.94 7.24 -14.81
CA LEU A 163 31.93 6.73 -15.77
C LEU A 163 33.06 6.03 -15.00
#